data_AF-A0A2K8SG14-F1
#
_entry.id   AF-A0A2K8SG14-F1
#
_cell.length_a   1.000
_cell.length_b   1.000
_cell.length_c   1.000
_cell.angle_alpha   90.00
_cell.angle_beta   90.00
_cell.angle_gamma   90.00
#
_symmetry.space_group_name_H-M   'P 1'
#
loop_
_entity.id
_entity.type
_entity.pdbx_description
1 polymer ?
#
loop_
_entity_poly.entity_id
_entity_poly.type
_entity_poly.pdbx_seq_one_letter_code
_entity_poly.pdbx_strand_id
1 'polypeptide(L)'
;MSHIETAAQIDALIPDLAALSTVSKDRPIVVYCAVGYRSAKLAQQLNQAGMKCIYNLSGGIFQWANEGKLIFKDDQPTQVVHPYNAIWGKLLKSSYHAQEH
;
A
#
# COMPACT_ATOMS: atom_id res chain seq x y z
N MET A 1 -11.57 -2.59 -1.07
CA MET A 1 -10.41 -2.65 -0.15
C MET A 1 -9.96 -1.23 0.14
N SER A 2 -9.53 -0.93 1.37
CA SER A 2 -9.05 0.41 1.72
C SER A 2 -7.69 0.69 1.08
N HIS A 3 -7.48 1.91 0.59
CA HIS A 3 -6.27 2.34 -0.11
C HIS A 3 -5.94 3.81 0.21
N ILE A 4 -4.70 4.22 -0.03
CA ILE A 4 -4.30 5.64 -0.03
C ILE A 4 -4.84 6.29 -1.30
N GLU A 5 -5.28 7.54 -1.23
CA GLU A 5 -5.82 8.29 -2.37
C GLU A 5 -4.94 8.18 -3.62
N THR A 6 -5.56 8.04 -4.79
CA THR A 6 -4.89 7.93 -6.11
C THR A 6 -3.98 6.71 -6.30
N ALA A 7 -3.92 5.78 -5.34
CA ALA A 7 -3.07 4.59 -5.45
C ALA A 7 -3.58 3.64 -6.55
N ALA A 8 -2.67 3.25 -7.45
CA ALA A 8 -2.93 2.18 -8.39
C ALA A 8 -2.74 0.82 -7.71
N GLN A 9 -3.67 -0.12 -7.92
CA GLN A 9 -3.50 -1.49 -7.46
C GLN A 9 -2.58 -2.27 -8.41
N ILE A 10 -1.61 -2.98 -7.83
CA ILE A 10 -0.72 -3.88 -8.53
C ILE A 10 -0.74 -5.22 -7.79
N ASP A 11 -0.88 -6.31 -8.53
CA ASP A 11 -0.73 -7.65 -7.98
C ASP A 11 0.74 -7.86 -7.54
N ALA A 12 0.95 -8.16 -6.26
CA ALA A 12 2.29 -8.32 -5.71
C ALA A 12 2.96 -9.66 -6.06
N LEU A 13 2.21 -10.66 -6.52
CA LEU A 13 2.71 -11.96 -6.95
C LEU A 13 3.08 -11.95 -8.43
N ILE A 14 2.27 -11.25 -9.24
CA ILE A 14 2.49 -11.09 -10.68
C ILE A 14 2.34 -9.60 -11.02
N PRO A 15 3.34 -8.77 -10.65
CA PRO A 15 3.24 -7.35 -10.93
C PRO A 15 3.31 -7.12 -12.44
N ASP A 16 2.22 -6.61 -13.00
CA ASP A 16 2.21 -6.13 -14.38
C ASP A 16 3.00 -4.81 -14.46
N LEU A 17 4.31 -4.95 -14.65
CA LEU A 17 5.21 -3.82 -14.82
C LEU A 17 5.06 -3.16 -16.19
N ALA A 18 4.30 -3.74 -17.14
CA ALA A 18 4.05 -3.11 -18.43
C ALA A 18 3.24 -1.82 -18.27
N ALA A 19 2.38 -1.73 -17.25
CA ALA A 19 1.69 -0.51 -16.87
C ALA A 19 2.64 0.65 -16.51
N LEU A 20 3.90 0.36 -16.17
CA LEU A 20 4.93 1.34 -15.85
C LEU A 20 5.80 1.72 -17.06
N SER A 21 5.57 1.12 -18.24
CA SER A 21 6.34 1.43 -19.45
C SER A 21 6.21 2.88 -19.90
N THR A 22 5.07 3.52 -19.60
CA THR A 22 4.79 4.93 -19.89
C THR A 22 5.24 5.87 -18.75
N VAL A 23 5.69 5.31 -17.62
CA VAL A 23 6.14 6.06 -16.46
C VAL A 23 7.63 6.36 -16.60
N SER A 24 7.99 7.64 -16.51
CA SER A 24 9.40 8.05 -16.50
C SER A 24 10.19 7.35 -15.39
N LYS A 25 11.41 6.87 -15.70
CA LYS A 25 12.30 6.17 -14.76
C LYS A 25 12.71 7.01 -13.56
N ASP A 26 12.68 8.34 -13.71
CA ASP A 26 13.04 9.30 -12.67
C ASP A 26 11.82 9.81 -11.89
N ARG A 27 10.60 9.37 -12.24
CA ARG A 27 9.40 9.69 -11.46
C ARG A 27 9.47 8.99 -10.10
N PRO A 28 9.31 9.71 -8.98
CA PRO A 28 9.19 9.08 -7.67
C PRO A 28 8.00 8.11 -7.60
N ILE A 29 8.26 6.89 -7.10
CA ILE A 29 7.28 5.85 -6.88
C ILE A 29 7.30 5.49 -5.40
N VAL A 30 6.14 5.57 -4.76
CA VAL A 30 5.93 5.03 -3.41
C VAL A 30 5.12 3.75 -3.54
N VAL A 31 5.66 2.65 -3.01
CA VAL A 31 4.93 1.37 -2.90
C VAL A 31 4.58 1.11 -1.45
N TYR A 32 3.42 0.49 -1.23
CA TYR A 32 2.98 0.09 0.10
C TYR A 32 2.14 -1.18 0.04
N CYS A 33 2.07 -1.88 1.17
CA CYS A 33 1.08 -2.93 1.40
C CYS A 33 0.48 -2.72 2.80
N ALA A 34 -0.06 -3.77 3.42
CA ALA A 34 -0.56 -3.69 4.80
C ALA A 34 0.50 -3.16 5.79
N VAL A 35 1.68 -3.79 5.79
CA VAL A 35 2.73 -3.57 6.81
C VAL A 35 4.12 -3.26 6.22
N GLY A 36 4.26 -3.20 4.91
CA GLY A 36 5.52 -2.88 4.22
C GLY A 36 6.36 -4.07 3.73
N TYR A 37 6.05 -5.30 4.15
CA TYR A 37 6.84 -6.49 3.77
C TYR A 37 6.73 -6.85 2.28
N ARG A 38 5.50 -7.06 1.77
CA ARG A 38 5.28 -7.41 0.35
C ARG A 38 5.71 -6.29 -0.60
N SER A 39 5.51 -5.03 -0.22
CA SER A 39 5.90 -3.88 -1.03
C SER A 39 7.42 -3.69 -1.08
N ALA A 40 8.18 -4.15 -0.08
CA ALA A 40 9.64 -4.18 -0.17
C ALA A 40 10.13 -5.08 -1.31
N LYS A 41 9.50 -6.26 -1.49
CA LYS A 41 9.82 -7.16 -2.61
C LYS A 41 9.49 -6.52 -3.97
N LEU A 42 8.35 -5.86 -4.07
CA LEU A 42 7.98 -5.11 -5.28
C LEU A 42 8.96 -3.98 -5.58
N ALA A 43 9.40 -3.23 -4.55
CA ALA A 43 10.40 -2.18 -4.72
C ALA A 43 11.71 -2.72 -5.31
N GLN A 44 12.16 -3.91 -4.86
CA GLN A 44 13.33 -4.57 -5.42
C GLN A 44 13.14 -4.93 -6.90
N GLN A 45 11.97 -5.45 -7.28
CA GLN A 45 11.65 -5.79 -8.68
C GLN A 45 11.63 -4.55 -9.58
N LEU A 46 11.05 -3.43 -9.08
CA LEU A 46 11.03 -2.16 -9.80
C LEU A 46 12.44 -1.60 -10.01
N ASN A 47 13.32 -1.74 -9.01
CA ASN A 47 14.71 -1.33 -9.10
C ASN A 47 15.46 -2.16 -10.15
N GLN A 48 15.23 -3.48 -10.16
CA GLN A 48 15.78 -4.39 -11.18
C GLN A 48 15.26 -4.07 -12.59
N ALA A 49 14.05 -3.54 -12.72
CA ALA A 49 13.46 -3.04 -13.96
C ALA A 49 13.94 -1.61 -14.35
N GLY A 50 14.92 -1.05 -13.63
CA GLY A 50 15.57 0.22 -13.96
C GLY A 50 14.81 1.48 -13.53
N MET A 51 13.80 1.36 -12.67
CA MET A 51 13.20 2.53 -11.99
C MET A 51 14.17 3.03 -10.91
N LYS A 52 14.34 4.34 -10.75
CA LYS A 52 15.42 4.90 -9.90
C LYS A 52 14.94 5.45 -8.56
N CYS A 53 13.75 6.03 -8.52
CA CYS A 53 13.24 6.76 -7.35
C CYS A 53 12.14 5.97 -6.64
N ILE A 54 12.47 4.80 -6.09
CA ILE A 54 11.48 3.90 -5.48
C ILE A 54 11.59 3.96 -3.95
N TYR A 55 10.45 4.17 -3.29
CA TYR A 55 10.34 4.25 -1.84
C TYR A 55 9.31 3.24 -1.33
N ASN A 56 9.65 2.52 -0.27
CA ASN A 56 8.70 1.65 0.44
C ASN A 56 8.12 2.41 1.63
N LEU A 57 6.79 2.51 1.71
CA LEU A 57 6.12 3.17 2.84
C LEU A 57 6.32 2.34 4.12
N SER A 58 7.06 2.92 5.07
CA SER A 58 7.31 2.27 6.37
C SER A 58 6.01 1.98 7.10
N GLY A 59 5.85 0.74 7.58
CA GLY A 59 4.64 0.29 8.27
C GLY A 59 3.39 0.18 7.40
N GLY A 60 3.48 0.46 6.09
CA GLY A 60 2.40 0.33 5.13
C GLY A 60 1.17 1.19 5.43
N ILE A 61 0.02 0.79 4.88
CA ILE A 61 -1.25 1.48 5.10
C ILE A 61 -1.74 1.36 6.56
N PHE A 62 -1.26 0.38 7.32
CA PHE A 62 -1.61 0.25 8.74
C PHE A 62 -1.01 1.38 9.56
N GLN A 63 0.28 1.65 9.39
CA GLN A 63 0.93 2.77 10.06
C GLN A 63 0.37 4.12 9.57
N TRP A 64 0.11 4.25 8.26
CA TRP A 64 -0.56 5.43 7.69
C TRP A 64 -1.91 5.72 8.37
N ALA A 65 -2.76 4.71 8.52
CA ALA A 65 -4.03 4.83 9.23
C ALA A 65 -3.84 5.10 10.73
N ASN A 66 -2.86 4.45 11.38
CA ASN A 66 -2.54 4.66 12.80
C ASN A 66 -2.08 6.10 13.13
N GLU A 67 -1.53 6.80 12.14
CA GLU A 67 -1.15 8.22 12.19
C GLU A 67 -2.34 9.16 11.93
N GLY A 68 -3.55 8.63 11.74
CA GLY A 68 -4.77 9.40 11.52
C GLY A 68 -4.88 9.99 10.11
N LYS A 69 -4.10 9.48 9.15
CA LYS A 69 -4.14 9.95 7.77
C LYS A 69 -5.32 9.33 7.02
N LEU A 70 -5.88 10.10 6.08
CA LEU A 70 -7.02 9.69 5.26
C LEU A 70 -6.69 8.47 4.40
N ILE A 71 -7.65 7.56 4.33
CA ILE A 71 -7.68 6.40 3.43
C ILE A 71 -9.05 6.36 2.77
N PHE A 72 -9.17 5.60 1.68
CA PHE A 72 -10.33 5.59 0.82
C PHE A 72 -10.83 4.17 0.58
N LYS A 73 -12.13 4.01 0.46
CA LYS A 73 -12.79 2.78 0.01
C LYS A 73 -13.89 3.20 -0.96
N ASP A 74 -13.86 2.66 -2.18
CA ASP A 74 -14.84 2.96 -3.22
C ASP A 74 -15.02 4.48 -3.43
N ASP A 75 -13.89 5.20 -3.51
CA ASP A 75 -13.77 6.67 -3.62
C ASP A 75 -14.37 7.50 -2.47
N GLN A 76 -14.79 6.84 -1.39
CA GLN A 76 -15.25 7.50 -0.17
C GLN A 76 -14.15 7.51 0.90
N PRO A 77 -13.91 8.64 1.57
CA PRO A 77 -13.03 8.71 2.73
C PRO A 77 -13.48 7.73 3.82
N THR A 78 -12.52 6.99 4.39
CA THR A 78 -12.73 6.11 5.53
C THR A 78 -11.54 6.23 6.49
N GLN A 79 -11.74 5.76 7.71
CA GLN A 79 -10.65 5.56 8.68
C GLN A 79 -10.40 4.07 8.94
N VAL A 80 -11.13 3.21 8.24
CA VAL A 80 -11.15 1.78 8.49
C VAL A 80 -10.26 1.05 7.49
N VAL A 81 -9.30 0.27 8.00
CA VAL A 81 -8.54 -0.68 7.19
C VAL A 81 -9.01 -2.08 7.53
N HIS A 82 -9.41 -2.87 6.51
CA HIS A 82 -9.71 -4.28 6.72
C HIS A 82 -8.41 -5.02 7.07
N PRO A 83 -8.29 -5.61 8.27
CA PRO A 83 -7.11 -6.38 8.62
C PRO A 83 -7.05 -7.64 7.74
N TYR A 84 -5.86 -7.99 7.25
CA TYR A 84 -5.67 -9.19 6.43
C TYR A 84 -6.00 -10.48 7.20
N ASN A 85 -5.71 -10.51 8.51
CA ASN A 85 -6.17 -11.51 9.47
C ASN A 85 -6.07 -10.96 10.90
N ALA A 86 -6.60 -11.71 11.88
CA ALA A 86 -6.61 -11.30 13.30
C ALA A 86 -5.22 -11.09 13.91
N ILE A 87 -4.19 -11.78 13.42
CA ILE A 87 -2.81 -11.66 13.93
C ILE A 87 -2.21 -10.32 13.51
N TRP A 88 -2.31 -9.98 12.22
CA TRP A 88 -1.83 -8.70 11.70
C TRP A 88 -2.73 -7.53 12.13
N GLY A 89 -4.00 -7.80 12.42
CA GLY A 89 -4.92 -6.82 13.03
C GLY A 89 -4.40 -6.23 14.33
N LYS A 90 -3.57 -6.94 15.12
CA LYS A 90 -2.98 -6.38 16.35
C LYS A 90 -2.05 -5.18 16.13
N LEU A 91 -1.56 -4.97 14.91
CA LEU A 91 -0.73 -3.81 14.55
C LEU A 91 -1.57 -2.59 14.14
N LEU A 92 -2.88 -2.76 13.99
CA LEU A 92 -3.82 -1.69 13.72
C LEU A 92 -4.44 -1.27 15.06
N LYS A 93 -4.54 0.03 15.33
CA LYS A 93 -5.28 0.48 16.52
C LYS A 93 -6.73 0.03 16.37
N SER A 94 -7.33 -0.43 17.46
CA SER A 94 -8.70 -0.98 17.49
C SER A 94 -9.75 -0.02 16.94
N SER A 95 -9.55 1.30 17.04
CA SER A 95 -10.41 2.34 16.46
C SER A 95 -10.45 2.35 14.92
N TYR A 96 -9.50 1.69 14.26
CA TYR A 96 -9.39 1.61 12.80
C TYR A 96 -9.70 0.22 12.25
N HIS A 97 -10.09 -0.72 13.11
CA HIS A 97 -10.58 -2.02 12.68
C HIS A 97 -11.94 -1.86 12.00
N ALA A 98 -12.15 -2.57 10.90
CA ALA A 98 -13.49 -2.75 10.39
C ALA A 98 -14.29 -3.53 11.44
N GLN A 99 -15.42 -2.99 11.88
CA GLN A 99 -16.38 -3.79 12.64
C GLN A 99 -16.89 -4.89 11.70
N GLU A 100 -16.62 -6.15 12.06
CA GLU A 100 -17.31 -7.28 11.44
C GLU A 100 -18.77 -7.20 11.89
N HIS A 101 -19.67 -7.05 10.91
CA HIS A 101 -21.09 -7.33 11.06
C HIS A 101 -21.38 -8.68 10.41
#